data_AF-A0AAD5VV49-F1
#
_entry.id   AF-A0AAD5VV49-F1
#
_cell.length_a   1.000
_cell.length_b   1.000
_cell.length_c   1.000
_cell.angle_alpha   90.00
_cell.angle_beta   90.00
_cell.angle_gamma   90.00
#
_symmetry.space_group_name_H-M   'P 1'
#
loop_
_entity.id
_entity.type
_entity.pdbx_description
1 polymer ?
#
loop_
_entity_poly.entity_id
_entity_poly.type
_entity_poly.pdbx_seq_one_letter_code
_entity_poly.pdbx_strand_id
1 'polypeptide(L)'
;MTDFTLVDPKGWEYDLHSVYSAYIGYFQVHNIPWFERTWGHLFTSFEDFLAFSWPSITVTDAYTGRAHIVTRLNSIGAFLKMIKTRFGETLPQAPNILQVTPFETSARHLRNISDYATYKRMYSTLPAAVLAAQRVRVRAGDSKTIKELWAKRDKTYLALSFVWSERNEKSCLEFGYAAVRCAHMEASGHWPPIPDTNYRKGHYIVEEYVDKVINKHPPNQPWQYAFGESQMTPKSKLPQIVQAVISLTSPESETSSNSIVLVGYGTHAQLARLEEMKIKLPHNVLTIDIANFERSLYATGVRGVIPDPKTERPRTPSSTLTLESLLRTFQHQPHPPIQPRRSSASPNNSSSGGSNNRSPPSPLGPNFPQISLPITIPQCSLVNSGNDAFMALFAFQMLLDPSGTRVPTTKKGKSSSNQGNTMTNLNAMQAMNMMGPMAMGKSMPGMPVGLQGMPPIPMYGVPMMPGVPGMPMVAVNGGMGPMPVPPPGSPMLLPSLNNKNSSLRVRADSGSGKIQRPTSGYDLSGEFGQMGMSMKRVPSSGLLSGGPVGGGLRPASAGTQPQVNGAGGGLDGGVPGSLKERKSSFLDLEKRQRRNSALLR
;
A
#
# COMPACT_ATOMS: atom_id res chain seq x y z
N MET A 1 14.46 1.69 -33.77
CA MET A 1 14.70 2.15 -32.39
C MET A 1 13.55 3.08 -32.06
N THR A 2 12.67 2.73 -31.12
CA THR A 2 11.56 3.60 -30.72
C THR A 2 12.12 4.79 -29.95
N ASP A 3 11.76 6.01 -30.35
CA ASP A 3 12.18 7.24 -29.66
C ASP A 3 11.81 7.19 -28.19
N PHE A 4 12.83 7.22 -27.33
CA PHE A 4 12.68 7.18 -25.88
C PHE A 4 12.57 8.61 -25.35
N THR A 5 11.41 9.22 -25.53
CA THR A 5 11.16 10.60 -25.08
C THR A 5 10.47 10.57 -23.71
N LEU A 6 11.07 11.24 -22.72
CA LEU A 6 10.49 11.46 -21.41
C LEU A 6 9.87 12.85 -21.33
N VAL A 7 8.69 12.96 -20.72
CA VAL A 7 7.97 14.23 -20.54
C VAL A 7 7.50 14.40 -19.09
N ASP A 8 7.42 15.64 -18.63
CA ASP A 8 6.76 15.99 -17.37
C ASP A 8 5.25 15.66 -17.46
N PRO A 9 4.66 14.92 -16.50
CA PRO A 9 3.22 14.68 -16.44
C PRO A 9 2.36 15.94 -16.36
N LYS A 10 2.90 17.06 -15.88
CA LYS A 10 2.15 18.31 -15.76
C LYS A 10 1.63 18.77 -17.13
N GLY A 11 0.33 19.02 -17.23
CA GLY A 11 -0.35 19.41 -18.47
C GLY A 11 -0.83 18.23 -19.34
N TRP A 12 -0.62 16.99 -18.90
CA TRP A 12 -1.20 15.78 -19.48
C TRP A 12 -2.41 15.32 -18.68
N GLU A 13 -3.55 15.91 -18.99
CA GLU A 13 -4.71 15.87 -18.11
C GLU A 13 -5.98 15.36 -18.78
N TYR A 14 -5.99 15.12 -20.09
CA TYR A 14 -7.21 14.71 -20.79
C TYR A 14 -7.18 13.22 -21.10
N ASP A 15 -8.08 12.44 -20.52
CA ASP A 15 -8.18 11.01 -20.80
C ASP A 15 -8.52 10.79 -22.30
N LEU A 16 -7.66 10.06 -23.00
CA LEU A 16 -7.73 9.90 -24.45
C LEU A 16 -9.03 9.25 -24.92
N HIS A 17 -9.49 8.22 -24.21
CA HIS A 17 -10.74 7.55 -24.55
C HIS A 17 -11.93 8.47 -24.26
N SER A 18 -11.85 9.27 -23.19
CA SER A 18 -12.85 10.28 -22.89
C SER A 18 -12.94 11.38 -23.94
N VAL A 19 -11.84 11.75 -24.63
CA VAL A 19 -11.89 12.71 -25.74
C VAL A 19 -12.82 12.17 -26.83
N TYR A 20 -12.60 10.92 -27.26
CA TYR A 20 -13.46 10.26 -28.25
C TYR A 20 -14.92 10.20 -27.81
N SER A 21 -15.19 9.68 -26.61
CA SER A 21 -16.57 9.53 -26.14
C SER A 21 -17.29 10.86 -25.94
N ALA A 22 -16.57 11.92 -25.55
CA ALA A 22 -17.14 13.26 -25.42
C ALA A 22 -17.60 13.82 -26.77
N TYR A 23 -16.84 13.60 -27.84
CA TYR A 23 -17.25 13.99 -29.20
C TYR A 23 -18.47 13.21 -29.69
N ILE A 24 -18.50 11.89 -29.51
CA ILE A 24 -19.67 11.07 -29.88
C ILE A 24 -20.92 11.57 -29.13
N GLY A 25 -20.81 11.80 -27.81
CA GLY A 25 -21.91 12.35 -27.02
C GLY A 25 -22.32 13.76 -27.46
N TYR A 26 -21.36 14.62 -27.79
CA TYR A 26 -21.63 15.96 -28.32
C TYR A 26 -22.42 15.91 -29.63
N PHE A 27 -22.06 15.03 -30.56
CA PHE A 27 -22.78 14.91 -31.82
C PHE A 27 -24.22 14.43 -31.62
N GLN A 28 -24.43 13.48 -30.72
CA GLN A 28 -25.76 12.97 -30.36
C GLN A 28 -26.63 14.05 -29.73
N VAL A 29 -26.10 14.78 -28.74
CA VAL A 29 -26.86 15.83 -28.02
C VAL A 29 -27.26 16.98 -28.95
N HIS A 30 -26.42 17.32 -29.92
CA HIS A 30 -26.67 18.43 -30.85
C HIS A 30 -27.27 17.98 -32.19
N ASN A 31 -27.64 16.71 -32.35
CA ASN A 31 -28.15 16.13 -33.59
C ASN A 31 -27.28 16.46 -34.81
N ILE A 32 -25.96 16.44 -34.64
CA ILE A 32 -25.01 16.69 -35.72
C ILE A 32 -24.92 15.40 -36.54
N PRO A 33 -25.19 15.38 -37.86
CA PRO A 33 -25.02 14.18 -38.67
C PRO A 33 -23.54 13.96 -39.01
N TRP A 34 -22.72 13.62 -38.00
CA TRP A 34 -21.26 13.53 -38.16
C TRP A 34 -20.83 12.51 -39.22
N PHE A 35 -21.60 11.44 -39.41
CA PHE A 35 -21.36 10.39 -40.40
C PHE A 35 -21.49 10.88 -41.85
N GLU A 36 -22.16 12.01 -42.10
CA GLU A 36 -22.23 12.66 -43.41
C GLU A 36 -21.11 13.68 -43.63
N ARG A 37 -20.36 14.02 -42.57
CA ARG A 37 -19.24 14.96 -42.67
C ARG A 37 -18.01 14.28 -43.24
N THR A 38 -17.19 15.06 -43.94
CA THR A 38 -15.99 14.53 -44.61
C THR A 38 -14.97 13.95 -43.62
N TRP A 39 -14.91 14.48 -42.40
CA TRP A 39 -14.10 13.99 -41.28
C TRP A 39 -14.81 12.93 -40.43
N GLY A 40 -16.07 12.59 -40.72
CA GLY A 40 -16.91 11.69 -39.94
C GLY A 40 -16.31 10.30 -39.74
N HIS A 41 -15.54 9.82 -40.72
CA HIS A 41 -14.84 8.53 -40.68
C HIS A 41 -13.88 8.41 -39.49
N LEU A 42 -13.31 9.52 -39.00
CA LEU A 42 -12.45 9.54 -37.81
C LEU A 42 -13.20 9.23 -36.50
N PHE A 43 -14.54 9.20 -36.55
CA PHE A 43 -15.42 8.91 -35.42
C PHE A 43 -16.30 7.69 -35.66
N THR A 44 -16.04 6.91 -36.71
CA THR A 44 -16.75 5.65 -36.98
C THR A 44 -16.46 4.61 -35.89
N SER A 45 -15.21 4.57 -35.42
CA SER A 45 -14.79 3.75 -34.30
C SER A 45 -13.70 4.45 -33.48
N PHE A 46 -13.43 3.94 -32.28
CA PHE A 46 -12.27 4.41 -31.51
C PHE A 46 -10.95 4.09 -32.22
N GLU A 47 -10.89 3.04 -33.03
CA GLU A 47 -9.69 2.71 -33.80
C GLU A 47 -9.42 3.75 -34.89
N ASP A 48 -10.45 4.16 -35.64
CA ASP A 48 -10.34 5.21 -36.66
C ASP A 48 -9.94 6.55 -36.03
N PHE A 49 -10.44 6.84 -34.83
CA PHE A 49 -10.06 8.03 -34.06
C PHE A 49 -8.57 8.04 -33.69
N LEU A 50 -7.97 6.87 -33.45
CA LEU A 50 -6.56 6.76 -33.12
C LEU A 50 -5.63 7.03 -34.32
N ALA A 51 -6.13 7.00 -35.56
CA ALA A 51 -5.34 7.27 -36.77
C ALA A 51 -4.65 8.65 -36.77
N PHE A 52 -5.09 9.58 -35.91
CA PHE A 52 -4.41 10.86 -35.67
C PHE A 52 -3.01 10.72 -35.04
N SER A 53 -2.63 9.54 -34.54
CA SER A 53 -1.35 9.31 -33.86
C SER A 53 -1.19 10.16 -32.59
N TRP A 54 -2.07 9.92 -31.61
CA TRP A 54 -2.17 10.71 -30.38
C TRP A 54 -0.91 10.61 -29.50
N PRO A 55 -0.18 11.71 -29.27
CA PRO A 55 0.86 11.73 -28.25
C PRO A 55 0.18 11.56 -26.88
N SER A 56 0.66 10.60 -26.10
CA SER A 56 0.01 10.11 -24.88
C SER A 56 1.02 9.63 -23.83
N ILE A 57 0.65 9.74 -22.57
CA ILE A 57 1.36 9.14 -21.43
C ILE A 57 0.38 8.38 -20.52
N THR A 58 0.90 7.50 -19.66
CA THR A 58 0.11 6.88 -18.59
C THR A 58 0.29 7.69 -17.32
N VAL A 59 -0.79 8.03 -16.63
CA VAL A 59 -0.79 8.67 -15.30
C VAL A 59 -1.82 8.01 -14.39
N THR A 60 -1.68 8.23 -13.09
CA THR A 60 -2.68 7.88 -12.08
C THR A 60 -3.34 9.14 -11.56
N ASP A 61 -4.66 9.17 -11.45
CA ASP A 61 -5.38 10.31 -10.90
C ASP A 61 -5.08 10.48 -9.40
N ALA A 62 -4.61 11.67 -9.02
CA ALA A 62 -4.36 12.09 -7.65
C ALA A 62 -5.58 11.86 -6.73
N TYR A 63 -6.80 12.02 -7.23
CA TYR A 63 -8.01 11.97 -6.41
C TYR A 63 -8.66 10.58 -6.36
N THR A 64 -8.84 9.96 -7.53
CA THR A 64 -9.53 8.67 -7.64
C THR A 64 -8.59 7.47 -7.52
N GLY A 65 -7.28 7.64 -7.72
CA GLY A 65 -6.31 6.55 -7.74
C GLY A 65 -6.41 5.64 -8.97
N ARG A 66 -7.25 5.98 -9.95
CA ARG A 66 -7.39 5.24 -11.21
C ARG A 66 -6.31 5.66 -12.19
N ALA A 67 -5.80 4.73 -12.99
CA ALA A 67 -4.85 5.05 -14.04
C ALA A 67 -5.54 5.33 -15.38
N HIS A 68 -4.96 6.24 -16.14
CA HIS A 68 -5.49 6.80 -17.38
C HIS A 68 -4.39 6.87 -18.45
N ILE A 69 -4.80 6.74 -19.71
CA ILE A 69 -3.98 7.11 -20.86
C ILE A 69 -4.40 8.52 -21.22
N VAL A 70 -3.52 9.49 -20.99
CA VAL A 70 -3.83 10.91 -21.12
C VAL A 70 -3.08 11.55 -22.27
N THR A 71 -3.72 12.54 -22.89
CA THR A 71 -3.13 13.49 -23.83
C THR A 71 -3.21 14.91 -23.25
N ARG A 72 -2.72 15.89 -24.00
CA ARG A 72 -2.71 17.31 -23.61
C ARG A 72 -3.68 18.13 -24.45
N LEU A 73 -4.11 19.28 -23.93
CA LEU A 73 -5.01 20.19 -24.64
C LEU A 73 -4.48 20.59 -26.03
N ASN A 74 -3.16 20.82 -26.13
CA ASN A 74 -2.52 21.17 -27.40
C ASN A 74 -2.68 20.08 -28.46
N SER A 75 -2.74 18.80 -28.07
CA SER A 75 -2.94 17.68 -28.99
C SER A 75 -4.39 17.63 -29.49
N ILE A 76 -5.35 17.92 -28.61
CA ILE A 76 -6.76 18.09 -29.00
C ILE A 76 -6.89 19.27 -29.98
N GLY A 77 -6.24 20.40 -29.69
CA GLY A 77 -6.21 21.55 -30.60
C GLY A 77 -5.54 21.23 -31.95
N ALA A 78 -4.49 20.41 -31.96
CA ALA A 78 -3.85 19.95 -33.19
C ALA A 78 -4.77 19.04 -34.02
N PHE A 79 -5.54 18.16 -33.37
CA PHE A 79 -6.55 17.34 -34.03
C PHE A 79 -7.65 18.19 -34.67
N LEU A 80 -8.18 19.18 -33.94
CA LEU A 80 -9.16 20.13 -34.47
C LEU A 80 -8.60 20.96 -35.64
N LYS A 81 -7.34 21.41 -35.54
CA LYS A 81 -6.66 22.11 -36.63
C LYS A 81 -6.45 21.22 -37.85
N MET A 82 -6.13 19.94 -37.65
CA MET A 82 -6.03 18.95 -38.72
C MET A 82 -7.38 18.82 -39.45
N ILE A 83 -8.49 18.75 -38.71
CA ILE A 83 -9.82 18.70 -39.33
C ILE A 83 -10.06 19.93 -40.22
N LYS A 84 -9.81 21.13 -39.66
CA LYS A 84 -9.97 22.40 -40.38
C LYS A 84 -9.13 22.48 -41.66
N THR A 85 -7.88 22.04 -41.59
CA THR A 85 -6.93 22.20 -42.70
C THR A 85 -7.06 21.12 -43.77
N ARG A 86 -7.39 19.88 -43.39
CA ARG A 86 -7.51 18.76 -44.35
C ARG A 86 -8.89 18.66 -44.98
N PHE A 87 -9.94 19.03 -44.26
CA PHE A 87 -11.33 18.85 -44.71
C PHE A 87 -12.05 20.16 -45.00
N GLY A 88 -11.46 21.32 -44.65
CA GLY A 88 -12.11 22.62 -44.83
C GLY A 88 -13.29 22.88 -43.89
N GLU A 89 -13.57 21.97 -42.95
CA GLU A 89 -14.67 22.05 -41.99
C GLU A 89 -14.17 22.38 -40.58
N THR A 90 -14.97 23.09 -39.79
CA THR A 90 -14.65 23.35 -38.38
C THR A 90 -15.37 22.38 -37.46
N LEU A 91 -14.65 21.89 -36.46
CA LEU A 91 -15.21 21.10 -35.37
C LEU A 91 -14.95 21.82 -34.04
N PRO A 92 -15.98 22.17 -33.25
CA PRO A 92 -15.79 22.79 -31.95
C PRO A 92 -15.15 21.81 -30.95
N GLN A 93 -14.57 22.32 -29.87
CA GLN A 93 -14.11 21.46 -28.79
C GLN A 93 -15.31 20.85 -28.05
N ALA A 94 -15.36 19.53 -27.91
CA ALA A 94 -16.43 18.87 -27.18
C ALA A 94 -16.39 19.25 -25.68
N PRO A 95 -17.55 19.51 -25.05
CA PRO A 95 -17.63 19.66 -23.59
C PRO A 95 -17.43 18.30 -22.89
N ASN A 96 -17.26 18.31 -21.57
CA ASN A 96 -17.27 17.11 -20.71
C ASN A 96 -16.18 16.07 -21.00
N ILE A 97 -15.03 16.47 -21.55
CA ILE A 97 -13.84 15.60 -21.59
C ILE A 97 -13.35 15.40 -20.16
N LEU A 98 -13.17 14.15 -19.74
CA LEU A 98 -12.63 13.80 -18.43
C LEU A 98 -11.24 14.38 -18.25
N GLN A 99 -11.13 15.30 -17.30
CA GLN A 99 -9.87 15.86 -16.85
C GLN A 99 -9.36 15.09 -15.62
N VAL A 100 -8.10 14.69 -15.66
CA VAL A 100 -7.39 13.91 -14.66
C VAL A 100 -6.29 14.77 -14.07
N THR A 101 -6.06 14.68 -12.75
CA THR A 101 -4.92 15.32 -12.11
C THR A 101 -3.81 14.29 -11.93
N PRO A 102 -2.66 14.41 -12.62
CA PRO A 102 -1.58 13.44 -12.49
C PRO A 102 -1.05 13.37 -11.05
N PHE A 103 -0.97 12.17 -10.50
CA PHE A 103 -0.32 11.88 -9.22
C PHE A 103 1.20 11.87 -9.35
N GLU A 104 1.70 11.39 -10.49
CA GLU A 104 3.13 11.23 -10.70
C GLU A 104 3.86 12.57 -10.82
N THR A 105 4.98 12.68 -10.11
CA THR A 105 5.89 13.82 -10.18
C THR A 105 7.13 13.54 -11.02
N SER A 106 7.40 12.27 -11.34
CA SER A 106 8.52 11.84 -12.18
C SER A 106 8.15 11.87 -13.66
N ALA A 107 9.13 12.15 -14.53
CA ALA A 107 8.95 12.09 -15.97
C ALA A 107 8.41 10.73 -16.46
N ARG A 108 7.59 10.76 -17.51
CA ARG A 108 6.91 9.59 -18.08
C ARG A 108 7.23 9.43 -19.55
N HIS A 109 7.19 8.19 -20.02
CA HIS A 109 7.45 7.87 -21.42
C HIS A 109 6.33 8.40 -22.31
N LEU A 110 6.68 9.29 -23.22
CA LEU A 110 5.83 9.73 -24.30
C LEU A 110 5.68 8.61 -25.33
N ARG A 111 4.45 8.29 -25.69
CA ARG A 111 4.12 7.34 -26.76
C ARG A 111 3.17 8.00 -27.74
N ASN A 112 3.29 7.67 -29.01
CA ASN A 112 2.31 8.04 -30.01
C ASN A 112 1.40 6.83 -30.26
N ILE A 113 0.09 7.00 -30.07
CA ILE A 113 -0.91 5.95 -30.23
C ILE A 113 -1.63 6.20 -31.55
N SER A 114 -1.29 5.42 -32.57
CA SER A 114 -1.85 5.49 -33.92
C SER A 114 -2.89 4.41 -34.23
N ASP A 115 -3.02 3.40 -33.37
CA ASP A 115 -3.80 2.19 -33.65
C ASP A 115 -4.29 1.54 -32.34
N TYR A 116 -5.31 0.68 -32.47
CA TYR A 116 -5.94 0.01 -31.34
C TYR A 116 -5.01 -0.99 -30.64
N ALA A 117 -4.10 -1.65 -31.37
CA ALA A 117 -3.17 -2.61 -30.77
C ALA A 117 -2.16 -1.93 -29.84
N THR A 118 -1.65 -0.76 -30.22
CA THR A 118 -0.78 0.09 -29.42
C THR A 118 -1.52 0.64 -28.21
N TYR A 119 -2.77 1.11 -28.38
CA TYR A 119 -3.63 1.51 -27.27
C TYR A 119 -3.82 0.36 -26.28
N LYS A 120 -4.21 -0.83 -26.75
CA LYS A 120 -4.45 -2.02 -25.92
C LYS A 120 -3.21 -2.45 -25.15
N ARG A 121 -2.02 -2.40 -25.78
CA ARG A 121 -0.74 -2.64 -25.10
C ARG A 121 -0.53 -1.65 -23.95
N MET A 122 -0.73 -0.36 -24.19
CA MET A 122 -0.60 0.65 -23.15
C MET A 122 -1.66 0.50 -22.05
N TYR A 123 -2.90 0.18 -22.43
CA TYR A 123 -4.01 -0.05 -21.50
C TYR A 123 -3.71 -1.22 -20.54
N SER A 124 -3.08 -2.28 -21.04
CA SER A 124 -2.69 -3.43 -20.19
C SER A 124 -1.69 -3.08 -19.09
N THR A 125 -1.00 -1.93 -19.19
CA THR A 125 -0.06 -1.44 -18.17
C THR A 125 -0.70 -0.59 -17.08
N LEU A 126 -1.98 -0.20 -17.23
CA LEU A 126 -2.67 0.66 -16.25
C LEU A 126 -2.70 0.05 -14.84
N PRO A 127 -2.97 -1.25 -14.63
CA PRO A 127 -2.91 -1.83 -13.29
C PRO A 127 -1.54 -1.69 -12.61
N ALA A 128 -0.45 -1.77 -13.38
CA ALA A 128 0.90 -1.57 -12.85
C ALA A 128 1.15 -0.12 -12.43
N ALA A 129 0.62 0.85 -13.18
CA ALA A 129 0.65 2.26 -12.78
C ALA A 129 -0.14 2.50 -11.48
N VAL A 130 -1.32 1.89 -11.35
CA VAL A 130 -2.13 1.95 -10.11
C VAL A 130 -1.34 1.37 -8.92
N LEU A 131 -0.74 0.20 -9.07
CA LEU A 131 0.05 -0.42 -8.00
C LEU A 131 1.25 0.45 -7.60
N ALA A 132 1.98 1.00 -8.58
CA ALA A 132 3.10 1.90 -8.31
C ALA A 132 2.66 3.15 -7.53
N ALA A 133 1.56 3.79 -7.94
CA ALA A 133 1.00 4.94 -7.22
C ALA A 133 0.51 4.56 -5.81
N GLN A 134 -0.16 3.41 -5.68
CA GLN A 134 -0.63 2.91 -4.39
C GLN A 134 0.53 2.69 -3.42
N ARG A 135 1.64 2.10 -3.87
CA ARG A 135 2.86 1.92 -3.05
C ARG A 135 3.39 3.23 -2.50
N VAL A 136 3.47 4.26 -3.34
CA VAL A 136 3.96 5.60 -2.92
C VAL A 136 3.01 6.22 -1.90
N ARG A 137 1.69 6.18 -2.15
CA ARG A 137 0.68 6.73 -1.22
C ARG A 137 0.69 6.03 0.13
N VAL A 138 0.72 4.71 0.14
CA VAL A 138 0.75 3.92 1.37
C VAL A 138 2.02 4.21 2.17
N ARG A 139 3.18 4.28 1.50
CA ARG A 139 4.46 4.65 2.14
C ARG A 139 4.45 6.08 2.72
N ALA A 140 3.80 7.01 2.02
CA ALA A 140 3.65 8.40 2.46
C ALA A 140 2.65 8.57 3.61
N GLY A 141 1.91 7.52 3.99
CA GLY A 141 0.89 7.61 5.03
C GLY A 141 -0.42 8.26 4.55
N ASP A 142 -0.74 8.18 3.26
CA ASP A 142 -1.99 8.73 2.72
C ASP A 142 -3.22 8.10 3.41
N SER A 143 -3.98 8.93 4.13
CA SER A 143 -5.00 8.41 5.04
C SER A 143 -6.18 7.77 4.31
N LYS A 144 -6.55 8.30 3.13
CA LYS A 144 -7.62 7.75 2.30
C LYS A 144 -7.23 6.36 1.79
N THR A 145 -6.07 6.24 1.16
CA THR A 145 -5.59 4.97 0.58
C THR A 145 -5.43 3.88 1.64
N ILE A 146 -4.89 4.21 2.82
CA ILE A 146 -4.71 3.23 3.91
C ILE A 146 -6.06 2.78 4.49
N LYS A 147 -7.02 3.69 4.67
CA LYS A 147 -8.37 3.35 5.13
C LYS A 147 -9.11 2.48 4.12
N GLU A 148 -9.04 2.80 2.83
CA GLU A 148 -9.62 1.98 1.77
C GLU A 148 -9.00 0.57 1.72
N LEU A 149 -7.67 0.47 1.92
CA LEU A 149 -6.98 -0.81 1.99
C LEU A 149 -7.48 -1.66 3.17
N TRP A 150 -7.64 -1.06 4.36
CA TRP A 150 -8.21 -1.74 5.54
C TRP A 150 -9.68 -2.14 5.35
N ALA A 151 -10.47 -1.24 4.76
CA ALA A 151 -11.90 -1.43 4.54
C ALA A 151 -12.22 -2.57 3.55
N LYS A 152 -11.29 -2.95 2.67
CA LYS A 152 -11.45 -4.12 1.78
C LYS A 152 -11.46 -5.45 2.53
N ARG A 153 -10.87 -5.48 3.73
CA ARG A 153 -10.80 -6.67 4.60
C ARG A 153 -10.26 -7.92 3.90
N ASP A 154 -9.48 -7.77 2.83
CA ASP A 154 -8.98 -8.86 1.99
C ASP A 154 -7.48 -9.13 2.18
N LYS A 155 -6.81 -8.35 3.05
CA LYS A 155 -5.37 -8.43 3.31
C LYS A 155 -5.04 -9.12 4.63
N THR A 156 -3.78 -9.54 4.75
CA THR A 156 -3.14 -9.88 6.01
C THR A 156 -2.21 -8.76 6.41
N TYR A 157 -2.42 -8.15 7.57
CA TYR A 157 -1.53 -7.14 8.10
C TYR A 157 -0.52 -7.81 9.02
N LEU A 158 0.77 -7.63 8.74
CA LEU A 158 1.87 -8.26 9.44
C LEU A 158 2.82 -7.18 9.99
N ALA A 159 2.90 -7.09 11.31
CA ALA A 159 3.90 -6.31 12.01
C ALA A 159 5.10 -7.18 12.38
N LEU A 160 6.29 -6.63 12.14
CA LEU A 160 7.58 -7.25 12.43
C LEU A 160 8.38 -6.28 13.30
N SER A 161 9.12 -6.81 14.26
CA SER A 161 10.10 -6.04 15.03
C SER A 161 11.31 -6.90 15.33
N PHE A 162 12.48 -6.25 15.42
CA PHE A 162 13.76 -6.90 15.63
C PHE A 162 14.56 -6.09 16.64
N VAL A 163 15.25 -6.76 17.54
CA VAL A 163 16.30 -6.16 18.37
C VAL A 163 17.65 -6.60 17.79
N TRP A 164 18.51 -5.64 17.47
CA TRP A 164 19.85 -5.87 16.94
C TRP A 164 20.90 -5.47 17.98
N SER A 165 22.05 -6.13 17.97
CA SER A 165 23.15 -5.76 18.86
C SER A 165 23.75 -4.41 18.47
N GLU A 166 23.89 -3.52 19.45
CA GLU A 166 24.60 -2.24 19.28
C GLU A 166 26.09 -2.41 18.99
N ARG A 167 26.69 -3.51 19.49
CA ARG A 167 28.11 -3.81 19.28
C ARG A 167 28.37 -4.50 17.95
N ASN A 168 27.37 -5.21 17.44
CA ASN A 168 27.46 -5.94 16.17
C ASN A 168 26.12 -5.90 15.46
N GLU A 169 25.97 -4.95 14.56
CA GLU A 169 24.72 -4.69 13.84
C GLU A 169 24.21 -5.87 13.00
N LYS A 170 25.05 -6.88 12.73
CA LYS A 170 24.66 -8.11 12.01
C LYS A 170 24.07 -9.18 12.92
N SER A 171 24.10 -8.96 14.23
CA SER A 171 23.60 -9.90 15.22
C SER A 171 22.20 -9.50 15.67
N CYS A 172 21.20 -10.20 15.14
CA CYS A 172 19.84 -10.13 15.66
C CYS A 172 19.79 -10.85 17.01
N LEU A 173 19.24 -10.18 18.02
CA LEU A 173 19.09 -10.67 19.39
C LEU A 173 17.69 -11.22 19.65
N GLU A 174 16.67 -10.56 19.11
CA GLU A 174 15.26 -10.91 19.28
C GLU A 174 14.48 -10.63 17.99
N PHE A 175 13.45 -11.43 17.74
CA PHE A 175 12.49 -11.26 16.66
C PHE A 175 11.06 -11.40 17.17
N GLY A 176 10.23 -10.41 16.89
CA GLY A 176 8.81 -10.39 17.24
C GLY A 176 7.94 -10.18 16.01
N TYR A 177 6.75 -10.79 16.03
CA TYR A 177 5.75 -10.53 15.01
C TYR A 177 4.32 -10.53 15.58
N ALA A 178 3.45 -9.80 14.90
CA ALA A 178 2.01 -9.87 15.09
C ALA A 178 1.30 -9.81 13.73
N ALA A 179 0.26 -10.59 13.53
CA ALA A 179 -0.44 -10.66 12.25
C ALA A 179 -1.95 -10.82 12.43
N VAL A 180 -2.72 -10.15 11.58
CA VAL A 180 -4.18 -10.31 11.49
C VAL A 180 -4.58 -10.61 10.04
N ARG A 181 -5.33 -11.70 9.85
CA ARG A 181 -5.84 -12.14 8.55
C ARG A 181 -7.26 -11.62 8.36
N CYS A 182 -7.40 -10.42 7.80
CA CYS A 182 -8.70 -9.75 7.70
C CYS A 182 -9.73 -10.56 6.90
N ALA A 183 -9.30 -11.24 5.83
CA ALA A 183 -10.20 -12.06 5.01
C ALA A 183 -10.87 -13.18 5.81
N HIS A 184 -10.13 -13.80 6.73
CA HIS A 184 -10.67 -14.84 7.60
C HIS A 184 -11.58 -14.24 8.68
N MET A 185 -11.23 -13.08 9.22
CA MET A 185 -12.06 -12.36 10.20
C MET A 185 -13.42 -11.99 9.62
N GLU A 186 -13.42 -11.43 8.40
CA GLU A 186 -14.65 -11.11 7.68
C GLU A 186 -15.52 -12.34 7.42
N ALA A 187 -14.93 -13.41 6.89
CA ALA A 187 -15.66 -14.66 6.63
C ALA A 187 -16.26 -15.30 7.89
N SER A 188 -15.65 -15.04 9.05
CA SER A 188 -16.13 -15.55 10.35
C SER A 188 -17.09 -14.61 11.07
N GLY A 189 -17.38 -13.42 10.54
CA GLY A 189 -18.24 -12.41 11.18
C GLY A 189 -17.60 -11.73 12.40
N HIS A 190 -16.29 -11.88 12.61
CA HIS A 190 -15.57 -11.26 13.72
C HIS A 190 -14.91 -9.95 13.26
N TRP A 191 -15.74 -8.93 13.07
CA TRP A 191 -15.26 -7.58 12.73
C TRP A 191 -15.73 -6.54 13.74
N PRO A 192 -14.85 -5.65 14.24
CA PRO A 192 -13.40 -5.61 13.97
C PRO A 192 -12.63 -6.72 14.69
N PRO A 193 -11.37 -7.00 14.28
CA PRO A 193 -10.52 -7.97 14.96
C PRO A 193 -10.26 -7.58 16.43
N ILE A 194 -10.31 -8.55 17.33
CA ILE A 194 -9.95 -8.40 18.74
C ILE A 194 -8.47 -8.79 18.89
N PRO A 195 -7.56 -7.89 19.28
CA PRO A 195 -6.12 -8.17 19.33
C PRO A 195 -5.72 -9.43 20.10
N ASP A 196 -6.36 -9.69 21.25
CA ASP A 196 -6.00 -10.81 22.11
C ASP A 196 -6.28 -12.18 21.47
N THR A 197 -7.42 -12.31 20.77
CA THR A 197 -7.92 -13.58 20.24
C THR A 197 -7.65 -13.75 18.74
N ASN A 198 -7.64 -12.66 17.99
CA ASN A 198 -7.57 -12.70 16.53
C ASN A 198 -6.18 -12.43 15.97
N TYR A 199 -5.29 -11.78 16.73
CA TYR A 199 -3.90 -11.62 16.29
C TYR A 199 -3.12 -12.90 16.53
N ARG A 200 -2.47 -13.38 15.47
CA ARG A 200 -1.36 -14.33 15.60
C ARG A 200 -0.14 -13.56 16.04
N LYS A 201 0.57 -14.05 17.05
CA LYS A 201 1.68 -13.34 17.68
C LYS A 201 2.76 -14.32 18.11
N GLY A 202 4.00 -13.88 18.10
CA GLY A 202 5.12 -14.68 18.58
C GLY A 202 6.35 -13.84 18.84
N HIS A 203 7.24 -14.40 19.67
CA HIS A 203 8.48 -13.78 20.08
C HIS A 203 9.58 -14.83 20.16
N TYR A 204 10.70 -14.57 19.50
CA TYR A 204 11.85 -15.44 19.43
C TYR A 204 13.09 -14.75 19.99
N ILE A 205 13.81 -15.45 20.86
CA ILE A 205 15.07 -15.00 21.46
C ILE A 205 16.20 -15.85 20.87
N VAL A 206 17.30 -15.20 20.45
CA VAL A 206 18.46 -15.90 19.92
C VAL A 206 19.31 -16.44 21.07
N GLU A 207 19.36 -17.77 21.21
CA GLU A 207 19.94 -18.48 22.36
C GLU A 207 21.43 -18.21 22.58
N GLU A 208 22.16 -17.93 21.52
CA GLU A 208 23.60 -17.68 21.60
C GLU A 208 23.91 -16.33 22.25
N TYR A 209 22.95 -15.39 22.22
CA TYR A 209 23.14 -14.01 22.67
C TYR A 209 22.39 -13.66 23.95
N VAL A 210 21.33 -14.40 24.28
CA VAL A 210 20.53 -14.15 25.48
C VAL A 210 21.42 -14.14 26.72
N ASP A 211 21.19 -13.16 27.59
CA ASP A 211 21.91 -12.90 28.84
C ASP A 211 23.43 -12.64 28.70
N LYS A 212 23.97 -12.64 27.47
CA LYS A 212 25.40 -12.42 27.16
C LYS A 212 25.64 -11.09 26.44
N VAL A 213 24.73 -10.72 25.53
CA VAL A 213 24.79 -9.49 24.76
C VAL A 213 23.69 -8.57 25.25
N ILE A 214 24.10 -7.50 25.93
CA ILE A 214 23.19 -6.48 26.47
C ILE A 214 23.44 -5.17 25.73
N ASN A 215 22.39 -4.66 25.11
CA ASN A 215 22.39 -3.32 24.53
C ASN A 215 22.40 -2.27 25.64
N LYS A 216 23.04 -1.12 25.41
CA LYS A 216 23.09 -0.04 26.40
C LYS A 216 21.89 0.90 26.26
N HIS A 217 21.45 1.18 25.04
CA HIS A 217 20.49 2.24 24.70
C HIS A 217 19.61 1.89 23.47
N PRO A 218 18.44 1.27 23.67
CA PRO A 218 17.87 0.79 24.93
C PRO A 218 18.35 -0.63 25.32
N PRO A 219 18.39 -0.97 26.62
CA PRO A 219 18.61 -2.34 27.06
C PRO A 219 17.56 -3.29 26.50
N ASN A 220 18.00 -4.43 25.99
CA ASN A 220 17.14 -5.52 25.55
C ASN A 220 16.44 -6.19 26.74
N GLN A 221 15.21 -6.65 26.54
CA GLN A 221 14.38 -7.27 27.58
C GLN A 221 13.69 -8.52 27.04
N PRO A 222 14.47 -9.57 26.72
CA PRO A 222 13.97 -10.74 25.99
C PRO A 222 12.89 -11.51 26.76
N TRP A 223 12.93 -11.47 28.09
CA TRP A 223 12.01 -12.19 28.97
C TRP A 223 10.74 -11.42 29.34
N GLN A 224 10.59 -10.18 28.86
CA GLN A 224 9.44 -9.32 29.20
C GLN A 224 8.32 -9.37 28.15
N TYR A 225 8.23 -10.47 27.39
CA TYR A 225 7.14 -10.64 26.43
C TYR A 225 5.81 -10.82 27.16
N ALA A 226 4.87 -9.89 26.94
CA ALA A 226 3.66 -9.76 27.75
C ALA A 226 2.43 -10.47 27.17
N PHE A 227 2.48 -10.86 25.89
CA PHE A 227 1.33 -11.37 25.15
C PHE A 227 1.39 -12.87 24.88
N GLY A 228 2.43 -13.56 25.32
CA GLY A 228 2.63 -14.98 25.07
C GLY A 228 3.89 -15.50 25.73
N GLU A 229 4.38 -16.64 25.26
CA GLU A 229 5.64 -17.22 25.70
C GLU A 229 6.73 -16.90 24.67
N SER A 230 7.93 -16.55 25.17
CA SER A 230 9.12 -16.40 24.33
C SER A 230 9.66 -17.78 23.94
N GLN A 231 10.06 -17.94 22.68
CA GLN A 231 10.71 -19.16 22.20
C GLN A 231 12.20 -18.91 22.00
N MET A 232 13.04 -19.82 22.47
CA MET A 232 14.48 -19.77 22.17
C MET A 232 14.74 -20.41 20.81
N THR A 233 15.59 -19.77 20.00
CA THR A 233 16.01 -20.31 18.70
C THR A 233 17.51 -20.15 18.49
N PRO A 234 18.17 -21.13 17.86
CA PRO A 234 19.51 -20.94 17.32
C PRO A 234 19.52 -19.81 16.27
N LYS A 235 20.60 -19.01 16.25
CA LYS A 235 20.85 -17.96 15.26
C LYS A 235 20.72 -18.46 13.83
N SER A 236 21.17 -19.69 13.57
CA SER A 236 21.16 -20.32 12.24
C SER A 236 19.74 -20.57 11.71
N LYS A 237 18.75 -20.76 12.60
CA LYS A 237 17.35 -21.03 12.24
C LYS A 237 16.52 -19.76 12.09
N LEU A 238 16.96 -18.64 12.67
CA LEU A 238 16.19 -17.40 12.68
C LEU A 238 15.77 -16.91 11.27
N PRO A 239 16.63 -16.89 10.22
CA PRO A 239 16.21 -16.49 8.88
C PRO A 239 15.09 -17.38 8.31
N GLN A 240 15.11 -18.68 8.61
CA GLN A 240 14.09 -19.63 8.15
C GLN A 240 12.75 -19.36 8.84
N ILE A 241 12.76 -19.04 10.15
CA ILE A 241 11.57 -18.68 10.91
C ILE A 241 10.96 -17.38 10.36
N VAL A 242 11.76 -16.34 10.15
CA VAL A 242 11.28 -15.07 9.59
C VAL A 242 10.71 -15.27 8.19
N GLN A 243 11.38 -16.06 7.35
CA GLN A 243 10.89 -16.42 6.02
C GLN A 243 9.56 -17.19 6.08
N ALA A 244 9.39 -18.10 7.03
CA ALA A 244 8.15 -18.84 7.23
C ALA A 244 6.99 -17.93 7.66
N VAL A 245 7.24 -16.96 8.55
CA VAL A 245 6.24 -15.95 8.94
C VAL A 245 5.82 -15.09 7.74
N ILE A 246 6.76 -14.72 6.88
CA ILE A 246 6.52 -13.91 5.67
C ILE A 246 5.92 -14.75 4.54
N SER A 247 6.07 -16.08 4.54
CA SER A 247 5.65 -16.98 3.44
C SER A 247 4.15 -16.98 3.11
N LEU A 248 3.33 -16.27 3.90
CA LEU A 248 1.93 -15.98 3.56
C LEU A 248 1.79 -14.99 2.38
N THR A 249 2.90 -14.52 1.81
CA THR A 249 2.92 -13.63 0.64
C THR A 249 2.39 -14.35 -0.59
N SER A 250 1.53 -13.67 -1.34
CA SER A 250 1.23 -14.06 -2.71
C SER A 250 2.50 -13.95 -3.57
N PRO A 251 2.57 -14.64 -4.72
CA PRO A 251 3.67 -14.47 -5.65
C PRO A 251 3.82 -13.02 -6.11
N GLU A 252 5.01 -12.73 -6.64
CA GLU A 252 5.36 -11.43 -7.21
C GLU A 252 4.39 -11.07 -8.35
N SER A 253 3.97 -9.80 -8.42
CA SER A 253 3.04 -9.31 -9.44
C SER A 253 3.24 -7.84 -9.70
N GLU A 254 3.40 -7.46 -10.97
CA GLU A 254 3.51 -6.06 -11.37
C GLU A 254 2.17 -5.32 -11.35
N THR A 255 1.04 -6.03 -11.31
CA THR A 255 -0.30 -5.47 -11.54
C THR A 255 -1.23 -5.55 -10.33
N SER A 256 -0.85 -6.32 -9.30
CA SER A 256 -1.67 -6.53 -8.10
C SER A 256 -0.84 -6.45 -6.83
N SER A 257 -1.40 -5.82 -5.80
CA SER A 257 -0.78 -5.76 -4.48
C SER A 257 -0.81 -7.12 -3.79
N ASN A 258 0.23 -7.40 -3.03
CA ASN A 258 0.37 -8.65 -2.29
C ASN A 258 -0.80 -8.89 -1.31
N SER A 259 -1.06 -10.14 -0.96
CA SER A 259 -1.98 -10.49 0.14
C SER A 259 -1.50 -9.96 1.49
N ILE A 260 -0.17 -9.81 1.68
CA ILE A 260 0.42 -9.22 2.87
C ILE A 260 0.61 -7.70 2.71
N VAL A 261 0.30 -6.99 3.79
CA VAL A 261 0.70 -5.61 4.03
C VAL A 261 1.59 -5.58 5.27
N LEU A 262 2.83 -5.12 5.11
CA LEU A 262 3.74 -4.93 6.24
C LEU A 262 3.37 -3.66 6.98
N VAL A 263 3.30 -3.75 8.30
CA VAL A 263 2.98 -2.63 9.19
C VAL A 263 4.13 -2.48 10.17
N GLY A 264 4.61 -1.28 10.41
CA GLY A 264 5.57 -1.07 11.48
C GLY A 264 5.77 0.38 11.82
N TYR A 265 6.61 0.60 12.83
CA TYR A 265 7.02 1.92 13.25
C TYR A 265 8.45 2.16 12.78
N GLY A 266 8.68 3.11 11.87
CA GLY A 266 10.04 3.32 11.34
C GLY A 266 10.53 2.15 10.49
N THR A 267 9.66 1.65 9.59
CA THR A 267 9.86 0.40 8.83
C THR A 267 11.11 0.38 7.95
N HIS A 268 11.64 1.54 7.55
CA HIS A 268 12.73 1.63 6.60
C HIS A 268 14.00 0.88 7.03
N ALA A 269 14.41 1.05 8.30
CA ALA A 269 15.59 0.37 8.83
C ALA A 269 15.40 -1.14 8.94
N GLN A 270 14.20 -1.59 9.33
CA GLN A 270 13.88 -3.01 9.47
C GLN A 270 13.90 -3.73 8.11
N LEU A 271 13.39 -3.09 7.06
CA LEU A 271 13.38 -3.67 5.70
C LEU A 271 14.80 -3.90 5.16
N ALA A 272 15.72 -2.96 5.36
CA ALA A 272 17.11 -3.13 4.94
C ALA A 272 17.77 -4.34 5.64
N ARG A 273 17.44 -4.57 6.91
CA ARG A 273 17.98 -5.72 7.67
C ARG A 273 17.41 -7.07 7.23
N LEU A 274 16.17 -7.12 6.70
CA LEU A 274 15.65 -8.34 6.09
C LEU A 274 16.51 -8.78 4.90
N GLU A 275 16.94 -7.83 4.07
CA GLU A 275 17.84 -8.12 2.94
C GLU A 275 19.19 -8.66 3.42
N GLU A 276 19.73 -8.14 4.52
CA GLU A 276 20.96 -8.66 5.16
C GLU A 276 20.80 -10.11 5.65
N MET A 277 19.60 -10.49 6.11
CA MET A 277 19.24 -11.86 6.45
C MET A 277 18.97 -12.74 5.22
N LYS A 278 19.19 -12.21 4.00
CA LYS A 278 18.91 -12.85 2.71
C LYS A 278 17.41 -13.14 2.47
N ILE A 279 16.54 -12.39 3.16
CA ILE A 279 15.09 -12.48 3.01
C ILE A 279 14.65 -11.41 2.01
N LYS A 280 14.21 -11.85 0.83
CA LYS A 280 13.74 -10.94 -0.22
C LYS A 280 12.22 -10.82 -0.14
N LEU A 281 11.74 -9.58 0.00
CA LEU A 281 10.33 -9.27 -0.10
C LEU A 281 9.92 -9.06 -1.56
N PRO A 282 8.76 -9.58 -1.99
CA PRO A 282 8.21 -9.24 -3.29
C PRO A 282 8.00 -7.71 -3.42
N HIS A 283 8.25 -7.15 -4.61
CA HIS A 283 8.10 -5.73 -4.89
C HIS A 283 6.64 -5.26 -4.75
N ASN A 284 5.67 -6.16 -4.89
CA ASN A 284 4.26 -5.85 -4.74
C ASN A 284 3.74 -5.84 -3.30
N VAL A 285 4.61 -6.08 -2.30
CA VAL A 285 4.27 -5.91 -0.88
C VAL A 285 4.13 -4.43 -0.56
N LEU A 286 3.01 -4.08 0.07
CA LEU A 286 2.76 -2.73 0.58
C LEU A 286 3.35 -2.59 1.99
N THR A 287 3.94 -1.43 2.30
CA THR A 287 4.50 -1.14 3.63
C THR A 287 3.87 0.12 4.19
N ILE A 288 3.22 -0.02 5.33
CA ILE A 288 2.65 1.07 6.11
C ILE A 288 3.62 1.42 7.24
N ASP A 289 4.09 2.68 7.23
CA ASP A 289 4.75 3.26 8.38
C ASP A 289 3.72 4.00 9.25
N ILE A 290 3.48 3.47 10.46
CA ILE A 290 2.50 4.01 11.41
C ILE A 290 2.84 5.47 11.75
N ALA A 291 4.13 5.83 11.84
CA ALA A 291 4.52 7.20 12.18
C ALA A 291 4.13 8.19 11.08
N ASN A 292 4.26 7.80 9.80
CA ASN A 292 3.83 8.63 8.67
C ASN A 292 2.30 8.71 8.60
N PHE A 293 1.61 7.58 8.79
CA PHE A 293 0.15 7.53 8.78
C PHE A 293 -0.46 8.38 9.90
N GLU A 294 0.06 8.28 11.13
CA GLU A 294 -0.37 9.11 12.25
C GLU A 294 -0.14 10.60 11.98
N ARG A 295 1.04 10.97 11.47
CA ARG A 295 1.37 12.35 11.12
C ARG A 295 0.38 12.91 10.10
N SER A 296 0.03 12.12 9.09
CA SER A 296 -0.96 12.48 8.06
C SER A 296 -2.36 12.71 8.67
N LEU A 297 -2.79 11.84 9.58
CA LEU A 297 -4.06 12.01 10.31
C LEU A 297 -4.03 13.25 11.23
N TYR A 298 -2.90 13.55 11.85
CA TYR A 298 -2.73 14.75 12.68
C TYR A 298 -2.74 16.03 11.84
N ALA A 299 -1.97 16.07 10.75
CA ALA A 299 -1.88 17.23 9.85
C ALA A 299 -3.22 17.57 9.19
N THR A 300 -4.08 16.57 8.98
CA THR A 300 -5.45 16.76 8.45
C THR A 300 -6.48 17.10 9.55
N GLY A 301 -6.06 17.18 10.81
CA GLY A 301 -6.92 17.50 11.95
C GLY A 301 -7.77 16.33 12.46
N VAL A 302 -7.66 15.14 11.87
CA VAL A 302 -8.47 13.96 12.25
C VAL A 302 -8.16 13.50 13.67
N ARG A 303 -6.93 13.69 14.14
CA ARG A 303 -6.50 13.32 15.51
C ARG A 303 -6.84 14.36 16.58
N GLY A 304 -7.31 15.55 16.20
CA GLY A 304 -7.45 16.68 17.12
C GLY A 304 -6.10 17.25 17.58
N VAL A 305 -6.13 18.16 18.57
CA VAL A 305 -4.90 18.73 19.16
C VAL A 305 -4.29 17.71 20.13
N ILE A 306 -3.02 17.37 19.90
CA ILE A 306 -2.27 16.45 20.76
C ILE A 306 -1.11 17.24 21.38
N PRO A 307 -0.99 17.30 22.72
CA PRO A 307 0.15 17.92 23.37
C PRO A 307 1.41 17.07 23.13
N ASP A 308 2.54 17.71 22.90
CA ASP A 308 3.83 17.07 22.79
C ASP A 308 4.24 16.57 24.19
N PRO A 309 4.54 15.26 24.37
CA PRO A 309 4.90 14.71 25.67
C PRO A 309 6.10 15.38 26.35
N LYS A 310 7.00 16.03 25.58
CA LYS A 310 8.19 16.68 26.11
C LYS A 310 7.98 18.13 26.48
N THR A 311 7.09 18.84 25.79
CA THR A 311 6.93 20.29 25.95
C THR A 311 5.56 20.71 26.46
N GLU A 312 4.60 19.78 26.52
CA GLU A 312 3.17 20.00 26.82
C GLU A 312 2.45 20.96 25.86
N ARG A 313 3.16 21.52 24.88
CA ARG A 313 2.60 22.40 23.86
C ARG A 313 1.94 21.60 22.74
N PRO A 314 0.98 22.17 22.00
CA PRO A 314 0.45 21.54 20.79
C PRO A 314 1.56 21.11 19.84
N ARG A 315 1.52 19.86 19.40
CA ARG A 315 2.48 19.31 18.43
C ARG A 315 2.48 20.08 17.12
N THR A 316 3.64 20.21 16.49
CA THR A 316 3.72 20.71 15.11
C THR A 316 3.16 19.67 14.13
N PRO A 317 2.53 20.08 13.01
CA PRO A 317 1.94 19.14 12.04
C PRO A 317 2.94 18.16 11.40
N SER A 318 4.23 18.53 11.37
CA SER A 318 5.30 17.68 10.83
C SER A 318 5.94 16.74 11.87
N SER A 319 5.61 16.89 13.16
CA SER A 319 6.19 16.06 14.22
C SER A 319 5.72 14.61 14.15
N THR A 320 6.61 13.69 14.51
CA THR A 320 6.26 12.28 14.75
C THR A 320 6.24 11.99 16.23
N LEU A 321 5.43 11.02 16.64
CA LEU A 321 5.52 10.44 17.97
C LEU A 321 6.58 9.32 17.98
N THR A 322 6.87 8.79 19.15
CA THR A 322 7.36 7.40 19.27
C THR A 322 6.15 6.48 19.37
N LEU A 323 6.32 5.16 19.17
CA LEU A 323 5.21 4.22 19.38
C LEU A 323 4.65 4.34 20.81
N GLU A 324 5.51 4.45 21.81
CA GLU A 324 5.11 4.66 23.20
C GLU A 324 4.27 5.92 23.38
N SER A 325 4.74 7.05 22.84
CA SER A 325 4.02 8.32 22.92
C SER A 325 2.67 8.22 22.21
N LEU A 326 2.62 7.58 21.04
CA LEU A 326 1.38 7.32 20.30
C LEU A 326 0.40 6.52 21.14
N LEU A 327 0.83 5.43 21.77
CA LEU A 327 -0.04 4.62 22.62
C LEU A 327 -0.62 5.44 23.79
N ARG A 328 0.19 6.27 24.44
CA ARG A 328 -0.27 7.19 25.50
C ARG A 328 -1.34 8.16 25.01
N THR A 329 -1.27 8.63 23.76
CA THR A 329 -2.31 9.53 23.21
C THR A 329 -3.70 8.89 23.13
N PHE A 330 -3.80 7.55 23.09
CA PHE A 330 -5.10 6.88 23.11
C PHE A 330 -5.75 6.89 24.50
N GLN A 331 -4.99 7.04 25.58
CA GLN A 331 -5.50 7.14 26.94
C GLN A 331 -6.19 8.48 27.21
N HIS A 332 -5.72 9.53 26.52
CA HIS A 332 -6.14 10.91 26.73
C HIS A 332 -7.10 11.41 25.66
N GLN A 333 -7.77 10.54 24.90
CA GLN A 333 -8.60 10.99 23.77
C GLN A 333 -9.51 12.14 24.21
N PRO A 334 -9.27 13.37 23.70
CA PRO A 334 -10.11 14.49 24.06
C PRO A 334 -11.48 14.17 23.46
N HIS A 335 -12.53 14.31 24.26
CA HIS A 335 -13.89 14.33 23.73
C HIS A 335 -13.90 15.23 22.48
N PRO A 336 -14.53 14.80 21.37
CA PRO A 336 -14.64 15.66 20.20
C PRO A 336 -15.15 17.01 20.71
N PRO A 337 -14.48 18.12 20.35
CA PRO A 337 -14.95 19.43 20.80
C PRO A 337 -16.41 19.49 20.38
N ILE A 338 -17.29 19.65 21.38
CA ILE A 338 -18.70 19.92 21.17
C ILE A 338 -18.69 21.04 20.13
N GLN A 339 -19.02 20.71 18.88
CA GLN A 339 -19.12 21.73 17.84
C GLN A 339 -20.06 22.76 18.46
N PRO A 340 -19.63 24.02 18.65
CA PRO A 340 -20.50 25.02 19.21
C PRO A 340 -21.74 24.99 18.34
N ARG A 341 -22.85 24.49 18.91
CA ARG A 341 -24.14 24.51 18.27
C ARG A 341 -24.25 25.93 17.78
N ARG A 342 -24.25 26.14 16.46
CA ARG A 342 -24.62 27.42 15.91
C ARG A 342 -25.99 27.69 16.50
N SER A 343 -26.03 28.54 17.51
CA SER A 343 -27.25 29.12 18.02
C SER A 343 -27.85 29.79 16.80
N SER A 344 -28.85 29.15 16.22
CA SER A 344 -29.76 29.77 15.27
C SER A 344 -30.41 30.91 16.03
N ALA A 345 -29.77 32.07 15.99
CA ALA A 345 -30.43 33.34 16.26
C ALA A 345 -31.48 33.47 15.17
N SER A 346 -32.71 33.11 15.49
CA SER A 346 -33.89 33.43 14.69
C SER A 346 -33.96 34.95 14.52
N PRO A 347 -33.98 35.48 13.30
CA PRO A 347 -34.61 36.76 13.04
C PRO A 347 -36.11 36.48 12.91
N ASN A 348 -36.89 37.01 13.84
CA ASN A 348 -38.33 37.18 13.64
C ASN A 348 -38.55 37.94 12.32
N ASN A 349 -39.28 37.35 11.38
CA ASN A 349 -40.11 38.14 10.49
C ASN A 349 -41.31 37.33 10.00
N SER A 350 -42.48 37.86 10.35
CA SER A 350 -43.81 37.44 9.98
C SER A 350 -44.13 37.78 8.52
N SER A 351 -44.67 36.84 7.75
CA SER A 351 -45.95 37.00 7.02
C SER A 351 -46.27 35.81 6.10
N SER A 352 -47.47 35.24 6.35
CA SER A 352 -48.47 34.66 5.44
C SER A 352 -48.07 33.80 4.23
N GLY A 353 -48.64 32.60 4.17
CA GLY A 353 -48.94 31.89 2.91
C GLY A 353 -48.87 30.38 3.05
N GLY A 354 -50.02 29.73 3.20
CA GLY A 354 -50.10 28.29 3.50
C GLY A 354 -49.70 27.36 2.35
N SER A 355 -49.33 26.13 2.71
CA SER A 355 -49.85 24.91 2.09
C SER A 355 -49.49 23.70 2.96
N ASN A 356 -50.45 22.81 3.12
CA ASN A 356 -50.34 21.57 3.88
C ASN A 356 -49.44 20.57 3.13
N ASN A 357 -48.32 20.16 3.74
CA ASN A 357 -47.67 18.90 3.39
C ASN A 357 -47.14 18.22 4.66
N ARG A 358 -47.92 17.23 5.14
CA ARG A 358 -47.55 16.34 6.25
C ARG A 358 -46.42 15.42 5.81
N SER A 359 -45.22 15.66 6.32
CA SER A 359 -44.14 14.65 6.33
C SER A 359 -44.26 13.81 7.60
N PRO A 360 -44.02 12.48 7.56
CA PRO A 360 -44.08 11.65 8.75
C PRO A 360 -42.91 11.93 9.71
N PRO A 361 -43.09 11.78 11.02
CA PRO A 361 -42.06 12.07 12.01
C PRO A 361 -40.96 11.01 11.95
N SER A 362 -39.72 11.44 11.68
CA SER A 362 -38.54 10.60 11.88
C SER A 362 -38.44 10.17 13.35
N PRO A 363 -38.19 8.89 13.65
CA PRO A 363 -38.06 8.43 15.02
C PRO A 363 -36.82 9.07 15.66
N LEU A 364 -37.06 9.84 16.71
CA LEU A 364 -36.05 10.33 17.64
C LEU A 364 -35.38 9.13 18.32
N GLY A 365 -34.32 8.60 17.71
CA GLY A 365 -33.41 7.69 18.38
C GLY A 365 -32.75 8.44 19.56
N PRO A 366 -32.64 7.82 20.75
CA PRO A 366 -32.01 8.46 21.88
C PRO A 366 -30.50 8.55 21.61
N ASN A 367 -30.04 9.74 21.24
CA ASN A 367 -28.63 10.10 21.18
C ASN A 367 -28.10 10.22 22.62
N PHE A 368 -27.86 9.08 23.27
CA PHE A 368 -27.08 9.06 24.50
C PHE A 368 -25.63 9.39 24.14
N PRO A 369 -25.01 10.40 24.77
CA PRO A 369 -23.57 10.61 24.61
C PRO A 369 -22.87 9.35 25.10
N GLN A 370 -22.19 8.63 24.20
CA GLN A 370 -21.31 7.55 24.60
C GLN A 370 -20.17 8.16 25.43
N ILE A 371 -20.28 8.01 26.74
CA ILE A 371 -19.19 8.31 27.67
C ILE A 371 -18.09 7.29 27.38
N SER A 372 -17.08 7.70 26.62
CA SER A 372 -15.89 6.89 26.37
C SER A 372 -15.11 6.78 27.67
N LEU A 373 -15.14 5.61 28.30
CA LEU A 373 -14.29 5.34 29.46
C LEU A 373 -12.82 5.47 29.08
N PRO A 374 -11.96 5.96 30.00
CA PRO A 374 -10.54 6.10 29.74
C PRO A 374 -9.92 4.74 29.40
N ILE A 375 -9.29 4.67 28.23
CA ILE A 375 -8.61 3.46 27.74
C ILE A 375 -7.33 3.25 28.55
N THR A 376 -7.23 2.12 29.25
CA THR A 376 -5.99 1.76 29.97
C THR A 376 -5.11 0.89 29.07
N ILE A 377 -4.10 1.49 28.45
CA ILE A 377 -3.10 0.76 27.65
C ILE A 377 -2.31 -0.22 28.53
N PRO A 378 -2.05 -1.45 28.07
CA PRO A 378 -1.27 -2.43 28.81
C PRO A 378 0.15 -1.96 29.08
N GLN A 379 0.58 -2.09 30.33
CA GLN A 379 1.95 -1.82 30.73
C GLN A 379 2.82 -3.00 30.27
N CYS A 380 3.44 -2.85 29.11
CA CYS A 380 4.40 -3.81 28.56
C CYS A 380 5.67 -3.08 28.13
N SER A 381 6.78 -3.81 28.13
CA SER A 381 8.05 -3.26 27.69
C SER A 381 8.13 -3.21 26.17
N LEU A 382 8.18 -2.00 25.59
CA LEU A 382 8.29 -1.79 24.14
C LEU A 382 9.72 -1.99 23.60
N VAL A 383 10.68 -2.31 24.47
CA VAL A 383 12.04 -2.71 24.03
C VAL A 383 12.14 -4.22 23.75
N ASN A 384 11.10 -4.99 24.11
CA ASN A 384 10.93 -6.38 23.69
C ASN A 384 10.30 -6.42 22.29
N SER A 385 10.94 -7.12 21.34
CA SER A 385 10.47 -7.14 19.94
C SER A 385 9.06 -7.70 19.76
N GLY A 386 8.67 -8.69 20.57
CA GLY A 386 7.34 -9.28 20.53
C GLY A 386 6.24 -8.30 20.96
N ASN A 387 6.50 -7.55 22.03
CA ASN A 387 5.60 -6.50 22.50
C ASN A 387 5.50 -5.36 21.50
N ASP A 388 6.63 -4.91 20.95
CA ASP A 388 6.68 -3.82 19.97
C ASP A 388 5.87 -4.15 18.71
N ALA A 389 6.09 -5.34 18.12
CA ALA A 389 5.32 -5.77 16.94
C ALA A 389 3.82 -5.87 17.22
N PHE A 390 3.44 -6.43 18.37
CA PHE A 390 2.04 -6.56 18.77
C PHE A 390 1.38 -5.19 18.99
N MET A 391 2.04 -4.31 19.75
CA MET A 391 1.53 -2.98 20.05
C MET A 391 1.54 -2.05 18.84
N ALA A 392 2.46 -2.23 17.88
CA ALA A 392 2.44 -1.55 16.60
C ALA A 392 1.17 -1.92 15.80
N LEU A 393 0.86 -3.21 15.67
CA LEU A 393 -0.35 -3.65 14.97
C LEU A 393 -1.63 -3.20 15.68
N PHE A 394 -1.64 -3.20 17.01
CA PHE A 394 -2.73 -2.63 17.80
C PHE A 394 -2.89 -1.12 17.56
N ALA A 395 -1.80 -0.35 17.61
CA ALA A 395 -1.84 1.09 17.36
C ALA A 395 -2.35 1.41 15.95
N PHE A 396 -1.93 0.62 14.96
CA PHE A 396 -2.45 0.74 13.59
C PHE A 396 -3.97 0.52 13.53
N GLN A 397 -4.49 -0.52 14.19
CA GLN A 397 -5.94 -0.76 14.26
C GLN A 397 -6.68 0.37 14.99
N MET A 398 -6.15 0.86 16.11
CA MET A 398 -6.71 2.00 16.86
C MET A 398 -6.79 3.29 16.04
N LEU A 399 -5.82 3.54 15.15
CA LEU A 399 -5.85 4.69 14.23
C LEU A 399 -6.95 4.58 13.18
N LEU A 400 -7.35 3.36 12.83
CA LEU A 400 -8.34 3.08 11.78
C LEU A 400 -9.76 2.96 12.32
N ASP A 401 -9.90 2.27 13.46
CA ASP A 401 -11.18 1.98 14.11
C ASP A 401 -11.06 2.14 15.64
N PRO A 402 -10.99 3.40 16.14
CA PRO A 402 -10.80 3.65 17.57
C PRO A 402 -11.98 3.15 18.41
N SER A 403 -13.20 3.16 17.86
CA SER A 403 -14.41 2.79 18.60
C SER A 403 -14.62 1.28 18.68
N GLY A 404 -14.23 0.54 17.64
CA GLY A 404 -14.40 -0.91 17.58
C GLY A 404 -13.22 -1.71 18.14
N THR A 405 -12.03 -1.09 18.23
CA THR A 405 -10.83 -1.80 18.67
C THR A 405 -10.81 -2.02 20.17
N ARG A 406 -10.74 -3.29 20.59
CA ARG A 406 -10.57 -3.65 22.00
C ARG A 406 -9.12 -3.51 22.42
N VAL A 407 -8.91 -2.97 23.61
CA VAL A 407 -7.59 -2.86 24.24
C VAL A 407 -7.10 -4.26 24.59
N PRO A 408 -5.87 -4.65 24.19
CA PRO A 408 -5.33 -5.96 24.53
C PRO A 408 -5.10 -6.10 26.03
N THR A 409 -4.96 -7.34 26.49
CA THR A 409 -4.65 -7.65 27.88
C THR A 409 -3.26 -8.27 27.99
N THR A 410 -2.48 -7.86 28.99
CA THR A 410 -1.22 -8.56 29.30
C THR A 410 -1.55 -9.85 30.03
N LYS A 411 -0.84 -10.94 29.69
CA LYS A 411 -0.84 -12.11 30.58
C LYS A 411 -0.15 -11.66 31.86
N LYS A 412 -0.88 -11.67 32.98
CA LYS A 412 -0.24 -11.62 34.30
C LYS A 412 0.66 -12.84 34.36
N GLY A 413 1.96 -12.64 34.17
CA GLY A 413 2.93 -13.70 34.34
C GLY A 413 2.62 -14.37 35.67
N LYS A 414 2.43 -15.69 35.66
CA LYS A 414 2.60 -16.46 36.89
C LYS A 414 4.04 -16.21 37.28
N SER A 415 4.28 -15.15 38.04
CA SER A 415 5.57 -14.88 38.65
C SER A 415 5.97 -16.20 39.28
N SER A 416 6.99 -16.85 38.73
CA SER A 416 7.48 -18.11 39.25
C SER A 416 8.18 -17.80 40.57
N SER A 417 7.41 -17.45 41.59
CA SER A 417 7.86 -17.21 42.95
C SER A 417 8.22 -18.52 43.66
N ASN A 418 8.61 -19.56 42.92
CA ASN A 418 8.90 -20.89 43.45
C ASN A 418 10.25 -21.45 42.97
N GLN A 419 11.19 -20.58 42.61
CA GLN A 419 12.60 -20.95 42.45
C GLN A 419 13.36 -20.50 43.70
N GLY A 420 13.10 -21.19 44.81
CA GLY A 420 13.67 -20.85 46.11
C GLY A 420 13.33 -21.89 47.17
N ASN A 421 13.66 -23.17 46.91
CA ASN A 421 14.06 -24.15 47.93
C ASN A 421 14.21 -25.53 47.27
N THR A 422 15.44 -25.88 46.86
CA THR A 422 15.92 -27.27 46.82
C THR A 422 17.41 -27.26 46.47
N MET A 423 18.23 -26.86 47.44
CA MET A 423 19.60 -27.33 47.55
C MET A 423 19.97 -27.36 49.03
N THR A 424 19.85 -28.53 49.63
CA THR A 424 20.86 -29.11 50.53
C THR A 424 20.38 -30.48 50.99
N ASN A 425 21.29 -31.45 50.89
CA ASN A 425 21.38 -32.69 51.67
C ASN A 425 21.16 -34.00 50.91
N LEU A 426 22.16 -34.38 50.11
CA LEU A 426 22.49 -35.78 49.84
C LEU A 426 24.00 -35.96 50.04
N ASN A 427 24.38 -36.08 51.30
CA ASN A 427 25.66 -36.64 51.73
C ASN A 427 25.35 -37.86 52.61
N ALA A 428 25.19 -39.03 51.99
CA ALA A 428 25.30 -40.35 52.64
C ALA A 428 25.19 -41.46 51.59
N MET A 429 26.32 -41.92 51.07
CA MET A 429 26.76 -43.32 51.20
C MET A 429 27.98 -43.58 50.30
N GLN A 430 29.09 -43.83 50.98
CA GLN A 430 30.31 -44.41 50.47
C GLN A 430 30.14 -45.91 50.16
N ALA A 431 30.98 -46.38 49.25
CA ALA A 431 31.62 -47.70 49.18
C ALA A 431 30.73 -48.92 48.85
N MET A 432 30.96 -49.52 47.69
CA MET A 432 31.92 -50.63 47.58
C MET A 432 32.29 -50.92 46.11
N ASN A 433 33.59 -51.08 45.93
CA ASN A 433 34.29 -51.56 44.75
C ASN A 433 34.46 -53.08 44.91
N MET A 434 34.34 -53.90 43.85
CA MET A 434 35.09 -55.16 43.64
C MET A 434 34.57 -55.96 42.41
N MET A 435 35.53 -56.37 41.57
CA MET A 435 35.58 -57.54 40.66
C MET A 435 34.74 -57.60 39.36
N GLY A 436 35.44 -57.66 38.21
CA GLY A 436 34.96 -58.22 36.93
C GLY A 436 35.07 -59.76 36.90
N PRO A 437 35.30 -60.46 35.75
CA PRO A 437 35.32 -60.06 34.33
C PRO A 437 34.57 -61.07 33.37
N MET A 438 34.75 -60.89 32.06
CA MET A 438 34.62 -61.85 30.92
C MET A 438 33.39 -61.78 30.00
N ALA A 439 33.66 -61.52 28.70
CA ALA A 439 33.24 -62.30 27.51
C ALA A 439 33.55 -61.46 26.24
N MET A 440 34.68 -61.69 25.55
CA MET A 440 34.82 -62.54 24.35
C MET A 440 33.69 -62.42 23.29
N GLY A 441 34.05 -61.96 22.09
CA GLY A 441 33.46 -62.55 20.87
C GLY A 441 33.32 -61.65 19.62
N LYS A 442 34.19 -61.91 18.64
CA LYS A 442 34.02 -61.82 17.16
C LYS A 442 34.02 -60.40 16.54
N SER A 443 35.04 -59.92 15.81
CA SER A 443 35.81 -60.39 14.63
C SER A 443 35.04 -60.41 13.29
N MET A 444 35.64 -59.78 12.27
CA MET A 444 35.53 -59.93 10.78
C MET A 444 34.95 -58.69 10.00
N PRO A 445 35.29 -58.46 8.70
CA PRO A 445 36.48 -57.68 8.28
C PRO A 445 36.28 -56.75 7.03
N GLY A 446 37.32 -55.97 6.66
CA GLY A 446 37.66 -55.55 5.27
C GLY A 446 36.91 -54.34 4.67
N MET A 447 37.54 -53.15 4.53
CA MET A 447 38.34 -52.65 3.37
C MET A 447 37.48 -52.12 2.19
N PRO A 448 37.94 -51.16 1.33
CA PRO A 448 39.26 -50.53 1.30
C PRO A 448 39.29 -48.98 1.22
N VAL A 449 40.48 -48.49 1.52
CA VAL A 449 41.01 -47.13 1.34
C VAL A 449 41.24 -46.85 -0.14
N GLY A 450 40.69 -45.73 -0.65
CA GLY A 450 41.03 -45.16 -1.95
C GLY A 450 41.71 -43.81 -1.78
N LEU A 451 43.06 -43.83 -1.76
CA LEU A 451 43.93 -42.67 -1.77
C LEU A 451 44.30 -42.35 -3.23
N GLN A 452 43.81 -41.23 -3.76
CA GLN A 452 44.26 -40.59 -5.01
C GLN A 452 44.19 -39.08 -4.69
N GLY A 453 45.29 -38.36 -4.50
CA GLY A 453 46.32 -38.12 -5.50
C GLY A 453 45.98 -36.84 -6.27
N MET A 454 45.99 -35.67 -5.61
CA MET A 454 45.86 -34.36 -6.27
C MET A 454 47.23 -33.68 -6.38
N PRO A 455 47.63 -33.20 -7.57
CA PRO A 455 48.88 -32.47 -7.77
C PRO A 455 48.78 -31.00 -7.31
N PRO A 456 49.90 -30.33 -7.01
CA PRO A 456 49.93 -28.96 -6.51
C PRO A 456 49.62 -27.95 -7.61
N ILE A 457 48.75 -26.98 -7.28
CA ILE A 457 48.41 -25.82 -8.11
C ILE A 457 49.53 -24.76 -7.94
N PRO A 458 50.11 -24.23 -9.03
CA PRO A 458 51.09 -23.15 -8.95
C PRO A 458 50.42 -21.82 -8.56
N MET A 459 50.93 -21.20 -7.48
CA MET A 459 50.61 -19.83 -7.07
C MET A 459 51.17 -18.85 -8.11
N TYR A 460 50.29 -18.27 -8.92
CA TYR A 460 50.62 -17.11 -9.75
C TYR A 460 50.63 -15.84 -8.89
N GLY A 461 51.69 -15.05 -9.08
CA GLY A 461 51.99 -13.85 -8.31
C GLY A 461 50.96 -12.74 -8.43
N VAL A 462 50.75 -12.07 -7.31
CA VAL A 462 50.02 -10.81 -7.20
C VAL A 462 50.97 -9.68 -7.61
N PRO A 463 50.69 -8.89 -8.66
CA PRO A 463 51.48 -7.71 -8.96
C PRO A 463 51.16 -6.60 -7.94
N MET A 464 52.22 -6.07 -7.32
CA MET A 464 52.16 -4.89 -6.46
C MET A 464 51.76 -3.65 -7.28
N MET A 465 50.76 -2.91 -6.81
CA MET A 465 50.44 -1.58 -7.31
C MET A 465 51.23 -0.50 -6.56
N PRO A 466 51.79 0.51 -7.26
CA PRO A 466 52.61 1.55 -6.66
C PRO A 466 51.77 2.71 -6.10
N GLY A 467 52.19 3.17 -4.91
CA GLY A 467 52.21 4.56 -4.43
C GLY A 467 51.03 5.49 -4.72
N VAL A 468 50.20 5.73 -3.71
CA VAL A 468 49.33 6.92 -3.63
C VAL A 468 50.06 8.00 -2.82
N PRO A 469 50.31 9.21 -3.37
CA PRO A 469 50.96 10.31 -2.64
C PRO A 469 50.02 10.93 -1.59
N GLY A 470 50.60 11.28 -0.46
CA GLY A 470 49.92 11.86 0.70
C GLY A 470 49.23 13.19 0.43
N MET A 471 48.08 13.40 1.08
CA MET A 471 47.41 14.69 1.15
C MET A 471 47.84 15.45 2.41
N PRO A 472 48.12 16.76 2.30
CA PRO A 472 48.50 17.58 3.45
C PRO A 472 47.28 17.99 4.28
N MET A 473 47.47 17.94 5.60
CA MET A 473 46.58 18.50 6.61
C MET A 473 46.61 20.03 6.52
N VAL A 474 45.47 20.67 6.23
CA VAL A 474 45.32 22.13 6.31
C VAL A 474 44.59 22.49 7.59
N ALA A 475 45.27 23.36 8.35
CA ALA A 475 44.84 23.89 9.63
C ALA A 475 43.59 24.76 9.53
N VAL A 476 42.75 24.63 10.55
CA VAL A 476 41.59 25.49 10.85
C VAL A 476 42.11 26.86 11.29
N ASN A 477 41.76 27.92 10.57
CA ASN A 477 41.66 29.26 11.14
C ASN A 477 40.59 30.10 10.44
N GLY A 478 39.89 30.90 11.24
CA GLY A 478 38.63 31.55 10.89
C GLY A 478 38.73 32.76 9.95
N GLY A 479 37.58 33.12 9.39
CA GLY A 479 37.38 34.35 8.62
C GLY A 479 36.08 34.29 7.82
N MET A 480 35.03 34.93 8.34
CA MET A 480 33.79 35.18 7.60
C MET A 480 34.05 36.16 6.45
N GLY A 481 33.68 35.78 5.24
CA GLY A 481 33.67 36.62 4.04
C GLY A 481 32.72 36.05 2.98
N PRO A 482 32.07 36.89 2.14
CA PRO A 482 30.92 36.48 1.34
C PRO A 482 31.31 35.70 0.08
N MET A 483 30.57 34.61 -0.18
CA MET A 483 30.77 33.69 -1.30
C MET A 483 30.26 34.27 -2.63
N PRO A 484 31.01 34.15 -3.74
CA PRO A 484 30.51 34.43 -5.08
C PRO A 484 29.83 33.20 -5.71
N VAL A 485 28.84 33.47 -6.55
CA VAL A 485 28.02 32.50 -7.31
C VAL A 485 28.84 31.85 -8.44
N PRO A 486 28.80 30.52 -8.64
CA PRO A 486 29.41 29.87 -9.81
C PRO A 486 28.44 29.75 -11.00
N PRO A 487 28.94 29.81 -12.26
CA PRO A 487 28.13 29.73 -13.48
C PRO A 487 27.75 28.29 -13.86
N PRO A 488 26.72 28.09 -14.72
CA PRO A 488 26.24 26.76 -15.08
C PRO A 488 26.94 26.22 -16.33
N GLY A 489 27.40 24.97 -16.29
CA GLY A 489 27.66 24.20 -17.51
C GLY A 489 28.82 23.22 -17.40
N SER A 490 28.51 21.93 -17.22
CA SER A 490 29.03 20.79 -18.01
C SER A 490 28.59 19.45 -17.38
N PRO A 491 28.12 18.47 -18.17
CA PRO A 491 27.59 17.20 -17.66
C PRO A 491 28.71 16.19 -17.35
N MET A 492 28.64 15.57 -16.18
CA MET A 492 29.48 14.42 -15.83
C MET A 492 28.95 13.13 -16.47
N LEU A 493 29.85 12.42 -17.14
CA LEU A 493 29.68 11.06 -17.66
C LEU A 493 29.66 10.04 -16.51
N LEU A 494 28.62 9.21 -16.44
CA LEU A 494 28.54 8.04 -15.57
C LEU A 494 28.64 6.73 -16.40
N PRO A 495 29.24 5.66 -15.85
CA PRO A 495 29.60 4.48 -16.61
C PRO A 495 28.40 3.54 -16.86
N SER A 496 28.39 3.01 -18.07
CA SER A 496 27.43 2.06 -18.63
C SER A 496 27.52 0.68 -17.97
N LEU A 497 26.39 0.22 -17.40
CA LEU A 497 26.19 -1.18 -17.00
C LEU A 497 25.54 -1.95 -18.15
N ASN A 498 26.35 -2.80 -18.76
CA ASN A 498 26.02 -3.62 -19.92
C ASN A 498 25.29 -4.89 -19.45
N ASN A 499 23.96 -4.96 -19.61
CA ASN A 499 23.19 -6.16 -19.26
C ASN A 499 22.73 -6.89 -20.53
N LYS A 500 23.39 -8.01 -20.83
CA LYS A 500 23.08 -8.90 -21.96
C LYS A 500 21.90 -9.79 -21.60
N ASN A 501 20.72 -9.51 -22.16
CA ASN A 501 19.59 -10.43 -22.16
C ASN A 501 19.76 -11.44 -23.30
N SER A 502 20.04 -12.69 -22.94
CA SER A 502 19.95 -13.86 -23.80
C SER A 502 18.48 -14.28 -23.97
N SER A 503 18.04 -14.36 -25.22
CA SER A 503 16.75 -14.86 -25.65
C SER A 503 16.72 -16.39 -25.60
N LEU A 504 15.80 -16.96 -24.83
CA LEU A 504 15.46 -18.39 -24.88
C LEU A 504 14.06 -18.55 -25.48
N ARG A 505 14.04 -19.11 -26.70
CA ARG A 505 12.85 -19.61 -27.38
C ARG A 505 12.37 -20.86 -26.64
N VAL A 506 11.13 -20.85 -26.15
CA VAL A 506 10.45 -22.05 -25.65
C VAL A 506 9.60 -22.63 -26.78
N ARG A 507 10.01 -23.82 -27.21
CA ARG A 507 9.29 -24.70 -28.14
C ARG A 507 8.26 -25.47 -27.31
N ALA A 508 7.00 -25.45 -27.74
CA ALA A 508 5.94 -26.24 -27.13
C ALA A 508 6.16 -27.71 -27.48
N ASP A 509 6.21 -28.58 -26.47
CA ASP A 509 5.98 -30.00 -26.65
C ASP A 509 5.20 -30.57 -25.47
N SER A 510 4.16 -31.30 -25.83
CA SER A 510 3.15 -31.93 -24.98
C SER A 510 3.67 -33.26 -24.44
N GLY A 511 3.72 -33.42 -23.11
CA GLY A 511 4.07 -34.68 -22.48
C GLY A 511 3.58 -34.75 -21.04
N SER A 512 2.62 -35.63 -20.79
CA SER A 512 2.06 -35.99 -19.49
C SER A 512 3.12 -36.68 -18.60
N GLY A 513 3.57 -36.00 -17.55
CA GLY A 513 4.46 -36.58 -16.54
C GLY A 513 4.03 -36.18 -15.13
N LYS A 514 3.60 -37.17 -14.32
CA LYS A 514 3.37 -37.01 -12.88
C LYS A 514 4.70 -36.72 -12.19
N ILE A 515 4.90 -35.47 -11.76
CA ILE A 515 6.08 -35.07 -10.96
C ILE A 515 5.72 -35.23 -9.48
N GLN A 516 6.34 -36.22 -8.84
CA GLN A 516 6.42 -36.33 -7.38
C GLN A 516 7.25 -35.17 -6.82
N ARG A 517 6.68 -34.40 -5.90
CA ARG A 517 7.39 -33.36 -5.15
C ARG A 517 8.17 -33.98 -3.98
N PRO A 518 9.39 -33.53 -3.70
CA PRO A 518 10.11 -33.93 -2.49
C PRO A 518 9.43 -33.32 -1.26
N THR A 519 9.09 -34.18 -0.30
CA THR A 519 8.52 -33.82 1.00
C THR A 519 9.61 -33.24 1.90
N SER A 520 9.51 -31.94 2.16
CA SER A 520 10.25 -31.22 3.20
C SER A 520 9.76 -31.65 4.59
N GLY A 521 10.65 -32.21 5.42
CA GLY A 521 10.37 -32.80 6.73
C GLY A 521 10.10 -31.82 7.89
N TYR A 522 9.52 -30.65 7.62
CA TYR A 522 9.02 -29.74 8.65
C TYR A 522 7.63 -29.24 8.23
N ASP A 523 6.60 -29.83 8.83
CA ASP A 523 5.20 -29.50 8.57
C ASP A 523 4.64 -28.68 9.73
N LEU A 524 4.48 -27.37 9.50
CA LEU A 524 3.81 -26.46 10.43
C LEU A 524 2.27 -26.53 10.32
N SER A 525 1.70 -27.39 9.46
CA SER A 525 0.23 -27.48 9.29
C SER A 525 -0.51 -27.75 10.60
N GLY A 526 0.11 -28.47 11.54
CA GLY A 526 -0.46 -28.77 12.87
C GLY A 526 -0.70 -27.55 13.75
N GLU A 527 0.14 -26.52 13.66
CA GLU A 527 0.01 -25.28 14.44
C GLU A 527 -0.84 -24.21 13.72
N PHE A 528 -1.08 -24.41 12.42
CA PHE A 528 -1.95 -23.56 11.59
C PHE A 528 -3.41 -24.03 11.55
N GLY A 529 -3.71 -25.24 12.03
CA GLY A 529 -5.01 -25.92 11.88
C GLY A 529 -5.89 -26.08 13.14
N GLN A 530 -5.44 -25.72 14.34
CA GLN A 530 -6.24 -25.93 15.56
C GLN A 530 -6.95 -24.66 16.06
N MET A 531 -8.08 -24.34 15.43
CA MET A 531 -9.25 -23.88 16.17
C MET A 531 -10.37 -24.87 15.91
N GLY A 532 -10.42 -25.90 16.76
CA GLY A 532 -11.49 -26.89 16.74
C GLY A 532 -12.80 -26.26 17.18
N MET A 533 -13.71 -26.06 16.23
CA MET A 533 -15.13 -25.87 16.52
C MET A 533 -15.85 -27.19 16.25
N SER A 534 -16.30 -27.81 17.33
CA SER A 534 -17.22 -28.94 17.33
C SER A 534 -18.55 -28.48 16.73
N MET A 535 -18.81 -28.85 15.47
CA MET A 535 -20.12 -28.71 14.83
C MET A 535 -20.78 -30.08 14.80
N LYS A 536 -21.77 -30.25 15.68
CA LYS A 536 -22.70 -31.37 15.70
C LYS A 536 -23.52 -31.33 14.40
N ARG A 537 -23.28 -32.25 13.47
CA ARG A 537 -24.10 -32.42 12.26
C ARG A 537 -25.48 -32.96 12.64
N VAL A 538 -26.52 -32.24 12.24
CA VAL A 538 -27.89 -32.77 12.10
C VAL A 538 -28.11 -33.01 10.60
N PRO A 539 -28.62 -34.18 10.16
CA PRO A 539 -28.91 -34.42 8.76
C PRO A 539 -30.33 -33.95 8.44
N SER A 540 -30.51 -33.14 7.41
CA SER A 540 -31.80 -32.96 6.75
C SER A 540 -31.69 -33.31 5.27
N SER A 541 -32.48 -34.32 4.92
CA SER A 541 -32.80 -34.82 3.59
C SER A 541 -33.95 -34.03 2.95
N GLY A 542 -33.92 -33.89 1.63
CA GLY A 542 -35.05 -33.44 0.79
C GLY A 542 -34.50 -32.88 -0.54
N LEU A 543 -34.36 -33.65 -1.63
CA LEU A 543 -35.37 -34.13 -2.60
C LEU A 543 -36.30 -33.04 -3.17
N LEU A 544 -36.21 -32.84 -4.50
CA LEU A 544 -37.23 -32.52 -5.54
C LEU A 544 -36.49 -31.85 -6.74
N SER A 545 -36.12 -32.56 -7.81
CA SER A 545 -36.88 -32.78 -9.08
C SER A 545 -37.41 -31.46 -9.70
N GLY A 546 -36.84 -30.96 -10.81
CA GLY A 546 -37.25 -31.26 -12.21
C GLY A 546 -38.29 -30.23 -12.68
N GLY A 547 -38.27 -29.57 -13.85
CA GLY A 547 -37.53 -29.64 -15.10
C GLY A 547 -37.81 -28.35 -15.94
N PRO A 548 -37.47 -28.31 -17.24
CA PRO A 548 -37.31 -27.09 -18.03
C PRO A 548 -38.47 -26.80 -19.00
N VAL A 549 -38.75 -25.52 -19.31
CA VAL A 549 -39.56 -25.11 -20.48
C VAL A 549 -39.00 -23.81 -21.06
N GLY A 550 -38.78 -23.80 -22.38
CA GLY A 550 -38.32 -22.66 -23.18
C GLY A 550 -39.41 -21.97 -24.00
N GLY A 551 -38.97 -21.05 -24.86
CA GLY A 551 -39.77 -20.26 -25.82
C GLY A 551 -39.94 -18.80 -25.34
N GLY A 552 -39.41 -17.74 -25.97
CA GLY A 552 -39.10 -17.50 -27.37
C GLY A 552 -40.34 -16.92 -28.05
N LEU A 553 -40.41 -15.59 -28.24
CA LEU A 553 -41.13 -14.91 -29.34
C LEU A 553 -40.73 -13.42 -29.40
N ARG A 554 -40.64 -12.94 -30.65
CA ARG A 554 -40.15 -11.64 -31.14
C ARG A 554 -41.36 -10.75 -31.55
N PRO A 555 -41.18 -9.53 -32.11
CA PRO A 555 -41.95 -8.34 -31.72
C PRO A 555 -43.07 -7.95 -32.69
N ALA A 556 -43.96 -7.06 -32.23
CA ALA A 556 -44.98 -6.42 -33.06
C ALA A 556 -44.62 -4.94 -33.34
N SER A 557 -44.75 -4.59 -34.62
CA SER A 557 -44.59 -3.29 -35.26
C SER A 557 -45.94 -2.60 -35.47
N ALA A 558 -46.01 -1.28 -35.27
CA ALA A 558 -46.89 -0.29 -35.94
C ALA A 558 -46.53 1.09 -35.33
N GLY A 559 -46.32 2.22 -36.01
CA GLY A 559 -46.72 2.62 -37.35
C GLY A 559 -47.77 3.72 -37.26
N THR A 560 -47.38 5.02 -37.18
CA THR A 560 -48.25 6.15 -37.55
C THR A 560 -47.45 7.45 -37.74
N GLN A 561 -47.50 8.03 -38.96
CA GLN A 561 -47.26 9.45 -39.25
C GLN A 561 -48.53 10.28 -38.96
N PRO A 562 -48.46 11.63 -38.91
CA PRO A 562 -48.81 12.39 -40.12
C PRO A 562 -48.03 13.71 -40.38
N GLN A 563 -48.16 14.13 -41.64
CA GLN A 563 -48.03 15.44 -42.35
C GLN A 563 -47.86 16.74 -41.52
N VAL A 564 -46.94 17.67 -41.86
CA VAL A 564 -46.86 18.67 -42.97
C VAL A 564 -47.82 19.87 -42.84
N ASN A 565 -47.21 21.06 -42.69
CA ASN A 565 -47.61 22.45 -43.06
C ASN A 565 -47.07 23.41 -41.97
N GLY A 566 -46.46 24.57 -42.19
CA GLY A 566 -46.14 25.36 -43.38
C GLY A 566 -45.73 26.78 -42.92
N ALA A 567 -44.88 27.44 -43.71
CA ALA A 567 -44.72 28.89 -43.91
C ALA A 567 -44.32 29.85 -42.75
N GLY A 568 -43.23 30.61 -43.01
CA GLY A 568 -43.37 32.06 -43.21
C GLY A 568 -42.64 33.03 -42.27
N GLY A 569 -41.77 33.87 -42.86
CA GLY A 569 -41.33 35.19 -42.36
C GLY A 569 -40.09 35.17 -41.45
N GLY A 570 -39.04 35.97 -41.62
CA GLY A 570 -38.88 37.23 -42.35
C GLY A 570 -38.22 38.25 -41.40
N LEU A 571 -36.96 38.60 -41.70
CA LEU A 571 -36.23 39.86 -41.42
C LEU A 571 -36.25 40.43 -39.98
N ASP A 572 -35.08 40.64 -39.35
CA ASP A 572 -34.53 42.00 -39.22
C ASP A 572 -33.07 42.01 -38.70
N GLY A 573 -32.33 43.05 -39.11
CA GLY A 573 -30.91 43.25 -38.85
C GLY A 573 -30.59 43.91 -37.50
N GLY A 574 -29.36 43.70 -37.03
CA GLY A 574 -28.80 44.36 -35.84
C GLY A 574 -27.27 44.40 -35.87
N VAL A 575 -26.74 45.61 -35.96
CA VAL A 575 -25.32 46.05 -36.03
C VAL A 575 -24.49 45.61 -34.80
N PRO A 576 -23.17 45.36 -34.92
CA PRO A 576 -22.37 44.82 -33.82
C PRO A 576 -21.90 45.89 -32.82
N GLY A 577 -22.22 45.68 -31.55
CA GLY A 577 -21.71 46.44 -30.41
C GLY A 577 -20.36 45.92 -29.91
N SER A 578 -19.38 46.82 -29.88
CA SER A 578 -18.05 46.70 -29.29
C SER A 578 -18.06 46.10 -27.87
N LEU A 579 -17.39 44.96 -27.69
CA LEU A 579 -17.14 44.33 -26.39
C LEU A 579 -15.67 44.52 -26.01
N LYS A 580 -15.45 45.46 -25.07
CA LYS A 580 -14.19 45.68 -24.37
C LYS A 580 -13.75 44.40 -23.65
N GLU A 581 -12.54 43.95 -23.93
CA GLU A 581 -11.82 42.93 -23.16
C GLU A 581 -11.74 43.33 -21.69
N ARG A 582 -12.41 42.57 -20.81
CA ARG A 582 -12.08 42.52 -19.38
C ARG A 582 -11.06 41.40 -19.17
N LYS A 583 -9.79 41.77 -19.03
CA LYS A 583 -8.75 40.87 -18.49
C LYS A 583 -9.07 40.60 -17.02
N SER A 584 -9.67 39.43 -16.73
CA SER A 584 -9.79 38.92 -15.36
C SER A 584 -8.44 38.38 -14.91
N SER A 585 -7.95 38.86 -13.76
CA SER A 585 -6.66 38.44 -13.20
C SER A 585 -6.69 36.97 -12.76
N PHE A 586 -5.57 36.27 -12.93
CA PHE A 586 -5.37 34.86 -12.56
C PHE A 586 -5.74 34.53 -11.10
N LEU A 587 -5.66 35.53 -10.21
CA LEU A 587 -6.03 35.41 -8.80
C LEU A 587 -7.55 35.25 -8.56
N ASP A 588 -8.39 35.76 -9.47
CA ASP A 588 -9.84 35.60 -9.37
C ASP A 588 -10.30 34.20 -9.78
N LEU A 589 -9.57 33.53 -10.68
CA LEU A 589 -9.87 32.16 -11.08
C LEU A 589 -9.56 31.17 -9.93
N GLU A 590 -8.44 31.37 -9.24
CA GLU A 590 -8.02 30.52 -8.11
C GLU A 590 -8.97 30.66 -6.90
N LYS A 591 -9.44 31.89 -6.61
CA LYS A 591 -10.46 32.11 -5.58
C LYS A 591 -11.81 31.48 -5.94
N ARG A 592 -12.20 31.47 -7.21
CA ARG A 592 -13.46 30.86 -7.67
C ARG A 592 -13.40 29.32 -7.61
N GLN A 593 -12.24 28.74 -7.92
CA GLN A 593 -12.01 27.29 -7.79
C GLN A 593 -12.04 26.81 -6.34
N ARG A 594 -11.47 27.58 -5.39
CA ARG A 594 -11.56 27.28 -3.95
C ARG A 594 -12.98 27.41 -3.41
N ARG A 595 -13.78 28.35 -3.92
CA ARG A 595 -15.18 28.55 -3.50
C ARG A 595 -16.11 27.42 -3.97
N ASN A 596 -15.92 26.92 -5.19
CA ASN A 596 -16.69 25.78 -5.70
C ASN A 596 -16.30 24.46 -5.04
N SER A 597 -15.04 24.32 -4.62
CA SER A 597 -14.56 23.14 -3.87
C SER A 597 -15.11 23.05 -2.44
N ALA A 598 -15.55 24.18 -1.88
CA ALA A 598 -16.17 24.25 -0.55
C ALA A 598 -17.69 24.06 -0.58
N LEU A 599 -18.33 24.17 -1.75
CA LEU A 599 -19.77 23.93 -1.95
C LEU A 599 -20.09 22.47 -2.34
N LEU A 600 -19.07 21.68 -2.65
CA LEU A 600 -19.16 20.24 -2.96
C LEU A 600 -18.68 19.34 -1.81
N ARG A 601 -18.42 19.92 -0.63
CA ARG A 601 -18.29 19.23 0.66
C ARG A 601 -19.47 19.60 1.52
#